data_AF-A0A821QGT8-F1
#
_entry.id   AF-A0A821QGT8-F1
#
_cell.length_a   1.000
_cell.length_b   1.000
_cell.length_c   1.000
_cell.angle_alpha   90.00
_cell.angle_beta   90.00
_cell.angle_gamma   90.00
#
_symmetry.space_group_name_H-M   'P 1'
#
loop_
_entity.id
_entity.type
_entity.pdbx_description
1 polymer ?
#
loop_
_entity_poly.entity_id
_entity_poly.type
_entity_poly.pdbx_seq_one_letter_code
_entity_poly.pdbx_strand_id
1 'polypeptide(L)'
;EAIAHGFVNLDIINSAISRGLRSRFVSGNFDPIGTDPYSSIPYSVVDSLEHKLLTKQVVSESIVLLQNPKEILPFDITKIKQIAVIGPSSDDISVQAHTYHGTPSKWITTLDGIQSM
;
A
#
# COMPACT_ATOMS: atom_id res chain seq x y z
N GLU A 1 -36.27 -7.38 13.83
CA GLU A 1 -37.06 -8.41 13.13
C GLU A 1 -36.64 -9.83 13.53
N ALA A 2 -35.43 -10.31 13.20
CA ALA A 2 -35.01 -11.70 13.50
C ALA A 2 -35.12 -12.14 14.98
N ILE A 3 -34.86 -11.24 15.94
CA ILE A 3 -35.06 -11.50 17.38
C ILE A 3 -36.55 -11.70 17.70
N ALA A 4 -37.42 -10.83 17.15
CA ALA A 4 -38.86 -10.87 17.38
C ALA A 4 -39.51 -12.14 16.81
N HIS A 5 -38.94 -12.69 15.73
CA HIS A 5 -39.35 -13.96 15.13
C HIS A 5 -38.64 -15.19 15.74
N GLY A 6 -37.78 -15.02 16.75
CA GLY A 6 -37.10 -16.13 17.42
C GLY A 6 -35.99 -16.82 16.61
N PHE A 7 -35.59 -16.26 15.47
CA PHE A 7 -34.52 -16.84 14.63
C PHE A 7 -33.13 -16.68 15.24
N VAL A 8 -32.94 -15.67 16.09
CA VAL A 8 -31.66 -15.36 16.75
C VAL A 8 -31.93 -14.92 18.19
N ASN A 9 -31.19 -15.49 19.15
CA ASN A 9 -31.18 -15.02 20.53
C ASN A 9 -30.41 -13.68 20.64
N LEU A 10 -30.94 -12.73 21.39
CA LEU A 10 -30.29 -11.46 21.72
C LEU A 10 -28.85 -11.64 22.24
N ASP A 11 -28.54 -12.72 22.97
CA ASP A 11 -27.20 -13.00 23.49
C ASP A 11 -26.13 -13.16 22.39
N ILE A 12 -26.53 -13.64 21.20
CA ILE A 12 -25.63 -13.75 20.03
C ILE A 12 -25.24 -12.35 19.55
N ILE A 13 -26.20 -11.43 19.51
CA ILE A 13 -25.99 -10.04 19.10
C ILE A 13 -25.14 -9.33 20.15
N ASN A 14 -25.47 -9.48 21.44
CA ASN A 14 -24.68 -8.93 22.54
C ASN A 14 -23.22 -9.39 22.46
N SER A 15 -22.99 -10.67 22.17
CA SER A 15 -21.65 -11.23 22.02
C SER A 15 -20.89 -10.64 20.83
N ALA A 16 -21.54 -10.48 19.67
CA ALA A 16 -20.92 -9.89 18.48
C ALA A 16 -20.54 -8.42 18.71
N ILE A 17 -21.46 -7.64 19.30
CA ILE A 17 -21.22 -6.23 19.65
C ILE A 17 -20.10 -6.12 20.68
N SER A 18 -20.11 -6.97 21.72
CA SER A 18 -19.09 -6.96 22.76
C SER A 18 -17.69 -7.22 22.20
N ARG A 19 -17.54 -8.10 21.20
CA ARG A 19 -16.25 -8.33 20.51
C ARG A 19 -15.81 -7.10 19.72
N GLY A 20 -16.72 -6.47 18.98
CA GLY A 20 -16.42 -5.26 18.21
C GLY A 20 -16.04 -4.08 19.12
N LEU A 21 -16.77 -3.89 20.22
CA LEU A 21 -16.45 -2.87 21.23
C LEU A 21 -15.12 -3.17 21.91
N ARG A 22 -14.85 -4.43 22.25
CA ARG A 22 -13.56 -4.83 22.84
C ARG A 22 -12.39 -4.43 21.94
N SER A 23 -12.46 -4.66 20.62
CA SER A 23 -11.40 -4.22 19.71
C SER A 23 -11.20 -2.71 19.74
N ARG A 24 -12.28 -1.92 19.79
CA ARG A 24 -12.22 -0.46 19.89
C ARG A 24 -11.64 0.05 21.22
N PHE A 25 -11.94 -0.63 22.33
CA PHE A 25 -11.31 -0.35 23.62
C PHE A 25 -9.82 -0.68 23.59
N VAL A 26 -9.43 -1.85 23.05
CA VAL A 26 -8.01 -2.24 22.93
C VAL A 26 -7.23 -1.28 22.01
N SER A 27 -7.87 -0.73 20.99
CA SER A 27 -7.25 0.28 20.10
C SER A 27 -7.33 1.71 20.65
N GLY A 28 -7.73 1.92 21.90
CA GLY A 28 -7.78 3.22 22.56
C GLY A 28 -8.82 4.20 22.02
N ASN A 29 -9.81 3.75 21.21
CA ASN A 29 -10.79 4.64 20.59
C ASN A 29 -11.73 5.34 21.59
N PHE A 30 -11.80 4.84 22.83
CA PHE A 30 -12.60 5.41 23.91
C PHE A 30 -11.72 6.07 25.00
N ASP A 31 -10.41 6.08 24.84
CA ASP A 31 -9.50 6.71 25.78
C ASP A 31 -9.57 8.24 25.61
N PRO A 32 -9.24 9.02 26.65
CA PRO A 32 -9.09 10.47 26.51
C PRO A 32 -8.15 10.84 25.34
N ILE A 33 -8.45 11.94 24.65
CA ILE A 33 -7.62 12.42 23.54
C ILE A 33 -6.18 12.60 24.04
N GLY A 34 -5.23 11.97 23.35
CA GLY A 34 -3.80 12.08 23.67
C GLY A 34 -3.28 11.04 24.65
N THR A 35 -4.10 10.11 25.16
CA THR A 35 -3.65 9.08 26.10
C THR A 35 -3.42 7.72 25.47
N ASP A 36 -3.92 7.46 24.26
CA ASP A 36 -3.61 6.25 23.51
C ASP A 36 -2.27 6.39 22.74
N PRO A 37 -1.54 5.29 22.51
CA PRO A 37 -0.19 5.33 21.92
C PRO A 37 -0.16 5.78 20.44
N TYR A 38 -1.31 5.87 19.77
CA TYR A 38 -1.41 6.23 18.35
C TYR A 38 -1.87 7.69 18.15
N SER A 39 -2.50 8.31 19.15
CA SER A 39 -3.02 9.69 19.10
C SER A 39 -2.01 10.76 18.72
N SER A 40 -0.72 10.53 19.00
CA SER A 40 0.35 11.48 18.76
C SER A 40 0.97 11.39 17.36
N ILE A 41 0.59 10.39 16.55
CA ILE A 41 1.15 10.19 15.21
C ILE A 41 0.64 11.31 14.29
N PRO A 42 1.52 12.19 13.78
CA PRO A 42 1.10 13.30 12.93
C PRO A 42 0.82 12.83 11.51
N TYR A 43 -0.03 13.56 10.79
CA TYR A 43 -0.34 13.28 9.39
C TYR A 43 0.91 13.34 8.48
N SER A 44 1.97 14.05 8.88
CA SER A 44 3.24 14.10 8.16
C SER A 44 3.96 12.75 8.03
N VAL A 45 3.55 11.73 8.80
CA VAL A 45 4.03 10.35 8.65
C VAL A 45 3.43 9.67 7.41
N VAL A 46 2.24 10.09 6.97
CA VAL A 46 1.60 9.58 5.76
C VAL A 46 2.44 9.97 4.55
N ASP A 47 2.82 8.97 3.75
CA ASP A 47 3.62 9.15 2.53
C ASP A 47 4.95 9.93 2.75
N SER A 48 5.55 9.72 3.93
CA SER A 48 6.83 10.29 4.35
C SER A 48 8.00 9.81 3.46
N LEU A 49 9.12 10.55 3.49
CA LEU A 49 10.32 10.14 2.77
C LEU A 49 10.80 8.74 3.19
N GLU A 50 10.74 8.42 4.48
CA GLU A 50 11.12 7.12 5.01
C GLU A 50 10.26 5.98 4.42
N HIS A 51 8.93 6.15 4.41
CA HIS A 51 8.02 5.18 3.81
C HIS A 51 8.22 5.02 2.29
N LYS A 52 8.53 6.11 1.58
CA LYS A 52 8.88 6.09 0.15
C LYS A 52 10.17 5.32 -0.12
N LEU A 53 11.19 5.53 0.71
CA LEU A 53 12.47 4.81 0.59
C LEU A 53 12.31 3.32 0.89
N LEU A 54 11.54 2.97 1.93
CA LEU A 54 11.20 1.57 2.22
C LEU A 54 10.45 0.93 1.06
N THR A 55 9.45 1.63 0.49
CA THR A 55 8.71 1.15 -0.69
C THR A 55 9.66 0.91 -1.87
N LYS A 56 10.58 1.84 -2.14
CA LYS A 56 11.59 1.68 -3.20
C LYS A 56 12.48 0.47 -2.96
N GLN A 57 12.93 0.25 -1.72
CA GLN A 57 13.72 -0.92 -1.36
C GLN A 57 12.94 -2.22 -1.58
N VAL A 58 11.75 -2.34 -0.99
CA VAL A 58 10.90 -3.53 -1.11
C VAL A 58 10.61 -3.86 -2.57
N VAL A 59 10.28 -2.86 -3.39
CA VAL A 59 10.05 -3.06 -4.83
C VAL A 59 11.32 -3.53 -5.54
N SER A 60 12.47 -2.91 -5.25
CA SER A 60 13.76 -3.29 -5.86
C SER A 60 14.16 -4.72 -5.53
N GLU A 61 13.89 -5.18 -4.31
CA GLU A 61 14.17 -6.55 -3.84
C GLU A 61 13.12 -7.57 -4.32
N SER A 62 11.94 -7.12 -4.76
CA SER A 62 10.85 -8.00 -5.21
C SER A 62 10.90 -8.32 -6.71
N ILE A 63 11.70 -7.60 -7.51
CA ILE A 63 11.80 -7.82 -8.96
C ILE A 63 12.58 -9.10 -9.25
N VAL A 64 12.03 -9.96 -10.11
CA VAL A 64 12.64 -11.23 -10.51
C VAL A 64 13.16 -11.16 -11.94
N LEU A 65 14.47 -11.38 -12.12
CA LEU A 65 15.09 -11.55 -13.44
C LEU A 65 14.89 -12.99 -13.93
N LEU A 66 13.89 -13.23 -14.77
CA LEU A 66 13.56 -14.56 -15.28
C LEU A 66 14.57 -15.08 -16.32
N GLN A 67 15.08 -14.20 -17.19
CA GLN A 67 16.04 -14.54 -18.24
C GLN A 67 16.97 -13.36 -18.51
N ASN A 68 18.24 -13.66 -18.80
CA ASN A 68 19.24 -12.65 -19.20
C ASN A 68 20.22 -13.22 -20.24
N PRO A 69 19.73 -13.53 -21.46
CA PRO A 69 20.58 -14.10 -22.49
C PRO A 69 21.69 -13.13 -22.87
N LYS A 70 22.92 -13.64 -23.03
CA LYS A 70 24.10 -12.84 -23.41
C LYS A 70 24.41 -11.68 -22.44
N GLU A 71 23.95 -11.76 -21.19
CA GLU A 71 24.24 -10.76 -20.15
C GLU A 71 23.88 -9.33 -20.59
N ILE A 72 22.73 -9.17 -21.24
CA ILE A 72 22.25 -7.85 -21.71
C ILE A 72 22.07 -6.87 -20.55
N LEU A 73 21.62 -7.38 -19.39
CA LEU A 73 21.49 -6.62 -18.16
C LEU A 73 22.63 -6.91 -17.17
N PRO A 74 23.12 -5.89 -16.42
CA PRO A 74 22.75 -4.48 -16.53
C PRO A 74 23.36 -3.85 -17.79
N PHE A 75 22.60 -3.00 -18.48
CA PHE A 75 23.13 -2.27 -19.64
C PHE A 75 23.92 -1.04 -19.22
N ASP A 76 24.92 -0.68 -20.03
CA ASP A 76 25.77 0.49 -19.80
C ASP A 76 25.08 1.77 -20.30
N ILE A 77 24.53 2.55 -19.37
CA ILE A 77 23.81 3.79 -19.66
C ILE A 77 24.70 4.85 -20.34
N THR A 78 26.03 4.77 -20.20
CA THR A 78 26.95 5.71 -20.86
C THR A 78 27.08 5.47 -22.36
N LYS A 79 26.74 4.26 -22.82
CA LYS A 79 26.79 3.85 -24.24
C LYS A 79 25.44 3.97 -24.93
N ILE A 80 24.34 3.96 -24.18
CA ILE A 80 22.98 4.03 -24.71
C ILE A 80 22.52 5.48 -24.77
N LYS A 81 22.26 5.97 -25.98
CA LYS A 81 21.81 7.36 -26.20
C LYS A 81 20.30 7.52 -26.18
N GLN A 82 19.57 6.44 -26.46
CA GLN A 82 18.12 6.43 -26.60
C GLN A 82 17.58 5.08 -26.14
N ILE A 83 16.51 5.10 -25.36
CA ILE A 83 15.77 3.92 -24.90
C ILE A 83 14.34 4.06 -25.41
N ALA A 84 13.87 3.07 -26.16
CA ALA A 84 12.47 2.98 -26.54
C ALA A 84 11.70 2.20 -25.45
N VAL A 85 10.76 2.86 -24.80
CA VAL A 85 9.86 2.23 -23.81
C VAL A 85 8.54 1.93 -24.51
N ILE A 86 8.24 0.65 -24.74
CA ILE A 86 7.11 0.21 -25.57
C ILE A 86 6.25 -0.79 -24.80
N GLY A 87 4.94 -0.59 -24.80
CA GLY A 87 3.94 -1.51 -24.26
C GLY A 87 2.78 -0.77 -23.62
N PRO A 88 1.59 -1.37 -23.51
CA PRO A 88 0.41 -0.70 -22.96
C PRO A 88 0.57 -0.31 -21.48
N SER A 89 1.46 -0.99 -20.75
CA SER A 89 1.69 -0.75 -19.32
C SER A 89 2.81 0.26 -19.03
N SER A 90 3.53 0.77 -20.03
CA SER A 90 4.72 1.58 -19.78
C SER A 90 4.42 2.91 -19.11
N ASP A 91 3.25 3.49 -19.43
CA ASP A 91 2.78 4.77 -18.89
C ASP A 91 1.32 4.67 -18.41
N ASP A 92 0.99 3.57 -17.72
CA ASP A 92 -0.35 3.32 -17.18
C ASP A 92 -0.28 3.13 -15.66
N ILE A 93 -0.91 4.06 -14.94
CA ILE A 93 -1.01 4.03 -13.48
C ILE A 93 -1.93 2.90 -13.02
N SER A 94 -2.99 2.57 -13.77
CA SER A 94 -3.98 1.57 -13.36
C SER A 94 -3.36 0.17 -13.22
N VAL A 95 -2.40 -0.15 -14.09
CA VAL A 95 -1.66 -1.42 -14.06
C VAL A 95 -0.81 -1.52 -12.79
N GLN A 96 -0.21 -0.42 -12.35
CA GLN A 96 0.69 -0.38 -11.19
C GLN A 96 -0.07 -0.29 -9.87
N ALA A 97 -1.16 0.49 -9.85
CA ALA A 97 -1.97 0.71 -8.66
C ALA A 97 -2.79 -0.54 -8.29
N HIS A 98 -3.20 -1.31 -9.30
CA HIS A 98 -3.99 -2.52 -9.13
C HIS A 98 -5.21 -2.28 -8.20
N THR A 99 -5.48 -3.17 -7.26
CA THR A 99 -6.62 -3.08 -6.32
C THR A 99 -6.16 -2.74 -4.90
N TYR A 100 -7.09 -2.27 -4.06
CA TYR A 100 -6.84 -1.97 -2.63
C TYR A 100 -5.69 -0.99 -2.37
N HIS A 101 -5.53 0.03 -3.22
CA HIS A 101 -4.60 1.13 -3.01
C HIS A 101 -5.33 2.40 -2.54
N GLY A 102 -4.62 3.25 -1.80
CA GLY A 102 -5.00 4.64 -1.57
C GLY A 102 -4.39 5.57 -2.62
N THR A 103 -4.65 6.89 -2.52
CA THR A 103 -4.06 7.88 -3.43
C THR A 103 -2.70 8.38 -2.88
N PRO A 104 -1.57 8.11 -3.55
CA PRO A 104 -0.26 8.61 -3.15
C PRO A 104 -0.09 10.10 -3.52
N SER A 105 0.90 10.79 -2.93
CA SER A 105 1.23 12.16 -3.34
C SER A 105 1.76 12.27 -4.76
N LYS A 106 2.36 11.19 -5.29
CA LYS A 106 2.87 11.11 -6.67
C LYS A 106 2.86 9.67 -7.15
N TRP A 107 2.35 9.47 -8.36
CA TRP A 107 2.53 8.23 -9.13
C TRP A 107 3.82 8.33 -9.95
N ILE A 108 4.54 7.22 -10.08
CA ILE A 108 5.75 7.09 -10.90
C ILE A 108 5.55 5.89 -11.81
N THR A 109 5.38 6.11 -13.11
CA THR A 109 5.27 5.03 -14.09
C THR A 109 6.62 4.42 -14.45
N THR A 110 6.61 3.31 -15.20
CA THR A 110 7.87 2.73 -15.72
C THR A 110 8.57 3.73 -16.64
N LEU A 111 7.80 4.46 -17.46
CA LEU A 111 8.31 5.54 -18.30
C LEU A 111 8.94 6.66 -17.44
N ASP A 112 8.24 7.14 -16.42
CA ASP A 112 8.77 8.17 -15.50
C ASP A 112 10.09 7.73 -14.86
N GLY A 113 10.16 6.46 -14.42
CA GLY A 113 11.34 5.87 -13.80
C GLY A 113 12.54 5.85 -14.74
N ILE A 114 12.33 5.43 -16.00
CA ILE A 114 13.39 5.39 -17.02
C ILE A 114 13.83 6.81 -17.43
N GLN A 115 12.90 7.77 -17.51
CA GLN A 115 13.22 9.17 -17.84
C GLN A 115 14.00 9.89 -16.74
N SER A 116 13.90 9.41 -15.50
CA SER A 116 14.58 9.98 -14.33
C SER A 116 15.96 9.35 -14.07
N MET A 117 16.43 8.44 -14.93
CA MET A 117 17.73 7.78 -14.82
C MET A 117 18.90 8.71 -15.15
#